data_AF-A0A1W1XW96-F1
#
_entry.id   AF-A0A1W1XW96-F1
#
_cell.length_a   1.000
_cell.length_b   1.000
_cell.length_c   1.000
_cell.angle_alpha   90.00
_cell.angle_beta   90.00
_cell.angle_gamma   90.00
#
_symmetry.space_group_name_H-M   'P 1'
#
loop_
_entity.id
_entity.type
_entity.pdbx_description
1 polymer ?
#
loop_
_entity_poly.entity_id
_entity_poly.type
_entity_poly.pdbx_seq_one_letter_code
_entity_poly.pdbx_strand_id
1 'polypeptide(L)'
;MFSLRLIPALLLPVLSCIALAKGNPDAALAERFIDCSAQVSILKQAGDQYKIFTPEQSMQTQTMVGMYLMAGIALSDEKTAKARMQASTDKAMANARKNIKNGDPTAYFENAGKQAQICSSLMEQHYERIKPKLDAYMGSGQAQ
;
A
#
# COMPACT_ATOMS: atom_id res chain seq x y z
N MET A 1 28.49 19.84 -52.05
CA MET A 1 28.23 21.11 -51.34
C MET A 1 26.75 21.17 -51.00
N PHE A 2 26.39 21.13 -49.72
CA PHE A 2 25.01 21.18 -49.25
C PHE A 2 24.53 22.63 -49.21
N SER A 3 23.34 22.92 -49.76
CA SER A 3 22.62 24.18 -49.55
C SER A 3 21.30 23.91 -48.84
N LEU A 4 21.24 24.46 -47.64
CA LEU A 4 20.14 24.56 -46.69
C LEU A 4 19.15 25.64 -47.18
N ARG A 5 17.83 25.38 -47.31
CA ARG A 5 16.78 26.42 -47.11
C ARG A 5 15.39 25.85 -46.79
N LEU A 6 14.93 26.28 -45.61
CA LEU A 6 13.60 26.74 -45.22
C LEU A 6 12.37 25.80 -45.19
N ILE A 7 11.97 25.56 -43.95
CA ILE A 7 10.68 25.15 -43.39
C ILE A 7 9.56 26.12 -43.81
N PRO A 8 8.33 25.62 -44.06
CA PRO A 8 7.14 26.32 -43.65
C PRO A 8 6.40 25.54 -42.57
N ALA A 9 6.13 26.26 -41.49
CA ALA A 9 5.36 25.84 -40.34
C ALA A 9 3.95 25.39 -40.76
N LEU A 10 3.68 24.09 -40.59
CA LEU A 10 2.30 23.62 -40.44
C LEU A 10 1.98 23.62 -38.95
N LEU A 11 1.38 24.74 -38.56
CA LEU A 11 0.55 24.91 -37.38
C LEU A 11 -0.48 23.77 -37.31
N LEU A 12 -0.15 22.73 -36.56
CA LEU A 12 -1.16 21.92 -35.90
C LEU A 12 -1.28 22.49 -34.49
N PRO A 13 -2.44 23.06 -34.10
CA PRO A 13 -2.67 23.35 -32.70
C PRO A 13 -2.62 22.00 -32.00
N VAL A 14 -1.54 21.77 -31.27
CA VAL A 14 -1.51 20.82 -30.16
C VAL A 14 -2.48 21.41 -29.14
N LEU A 15 -3.79 21.27 -29.43
CA LEU A 15 -4.86 21.23 -28.46
C LEU A 15 -4.42 20.15 -27.51
N SER A 16 -3.73 20.64 -26.49
CA SER A 16 -3.16 19.86 -25.44
C SER A 16 -4.37 19.24 -24.78
N CYS A 17 -4.65 17.98 -25.14
CA CYS A 17 -5.34 17.03 -24.30
C CYS A 17 -4.54 16.90 -23.01
N ILE A 18 -4.53 17.96 -22.20
CA ILE A 18 -4.33 17.85 -20.77
C ILE A 18 -5.64 17.29 -20.24
N ALA A 19 -5.94 16.05 -20.65
CA ALA A 19 -6.67 15.16 -19.79
C ALA A 19 -5.78 15.01 -18.56
N LEU A 20 -5.99 15.90 -17.58
CA LEU A 20 -5.59 15.68 -16.21
C LEU A 20 -6.16 14.29 -15.88
N ALA A 21 -5.32 13.26 -15.96
CA ALA A 21 -5.59 11.97 -15.36
C ALA A 21 -5.64 12.25 -13.86
N LYS A 22 -6.80 12.73 -13.39
CA LYS A 22 -7.16 12.88 -11.99
C LYS A 22 -7.24 11.43 -11.49
N GLY A 23 -6.08 10.87 -11.14
CA GLY A 23 -5.97 9.47 -10.73
C GLY A 23 -7.02 9.18 -9.68
N ASN A 24 -7.70 8.03 -9.80
CA ASN A 24 -8.77 7.67 -8.87
C ASN A 24 -8.21 7.77 -7.44
N PRO A 25 -8.69 8.71 -6.61
CA PRO A 25 -8.12 8.94 -5.29
C PRO A 25 -8.31 7.73 -4.37
N ASP A 26 -9.21 6.80 -4.70
CA ASP A 26 -9.35 5.52 -4.00
C ASP A 26 -8.24 4.53 -4.36
N ALA A 27 -7.70 4.56 -5.58
CA ALA A 27 -6.63 3.65 -5.99
C ALA A 27 -5.32 3.92 -5.23
N ALA A 28 -4.96 5.20 -5.06
CA ALA A 28 -3.80 5.59 -4.27
C ALA A 28 -3.98 5.26 -2.77
N LEU A 29 -5.20 5.41 -2.25
CA LEU A 29 -5.51 5.07 -0.87
C LEU A 29 -5.52 3.55 -0.64
N ALA A 30 -6.06 2.79 -1.59
CA ALA A 30 -6.03 1.33 -1.59
C ALA A 30 -4.58 0.81 -1.54
N GLU A 31 -3.70 1.38 -2.36
CA GLU A 31 -2.27 1.02 -2.40
C GLU A 31 -1.60 1.27 -1.04
N ARG A 32 -1.92 2.38 -0.35
CA ARG A 32 -1.40 2.64 0.99
C ARG A 32 -1.87 1.60 2.02
N PHE A 33 -3.13 1.20 1.97
CA PHE A 33 -3.64 0.15 2.85
C PHE A 33 -2.99 -1.21 2.58
N ILE A 34 -2.81 -1.56 1.31
CA ILE A 34 -2.13 -2.80 0.90
C ILE A 34 -0.66 -2.77 1.38
N ASP A 35 0.04 -1.66 1.18
CA ASP A 35 1.41 -1.46 1.69
C ASP A 35 1.48 -1.58 3.21
N CYS A 36 0.52 -1.01 3.94
CA CYS A 36 0.44 -1.13 5.39
C CYS A 36 0.19 -2.57 5.85
N SER A 37 -0.72 -3.30 5.20
CA SER A 37 -0.95 -4.71 5.47
C SER A 37 0.32 -5.53 5.27
N ALA A 38 1.04 -5.33 4.15
CA ALA A 38 2.29 -6.03 3.87
C ALA A 38 3.37 -5.72 4.92
N GLN A 39 3.59 -4.45 5.25
CA GLN A 39 4.59 -4.02 6.22
C GLN A 39 4.30 -4.57 7.62
N VAL A 40 3.05 -4.51 8.06
CA VAL A 40 2.63 -5.00 9.38
C VAL A 40 2.69 -6.52 9.44
N SER A 41 2.43 -7.22 8.32
CA SER A 41 2.60 -8.68 8.23
C SER A 41 4.06 -9.09 8.43
N ILE A 42 5.00 -8.42 7.76
CA ILE A 42 6.43 -8.69 7.95
C ILE A 42 6.91 -8.28 9.35
N LEU A 43 6.39 -7.17 9.90
CA LEU A 43 6.67 -6.77 11.28
C LEU A 43 6.22 -7.84 12.27
N LYS A 44 5.01 -8.39 12.11
CA LYS A 44 4.51 -9.50 12.91
C LYS A 44 5.42 -10.72 12.80
N GLN A 45 5.73 -11.15 11.58
CA GLN A 45 6.56 -12.33 11.34
C GLN A 45 7.94 -12.19 12.00
N ALA A 46 8.59 -11.03 11.86
CA ALA A 46 9.84 -10.74 12.53
C ALA A 46 9.65 -10.68 14.06
N GLY A 47 8.57 -10.06 14.54
CA GLY A 47 8.27 -9.94 15.97
C GLY A 47 8.11 -11.29 16.65
N ASP A 48 7.42 -12.22 15.98
CA ASP A 48 7.27 -13.60 16.43
C ASP A 48 8.60 -14.35 16.38
N GLN A 49 9.31 -14.26 15.25
CA GLN A 49 10.59 -14.97 15.04
C GLN A 49 11.65 -14.58 16.08
N TYR A 50 11.76 -13.28 16.39
CA TYR A 50 12.73 -12.74 17.34
C TYR A 50 12.18 -12.65 18.77
N LYS A 51 10.97 -13.18 19.03
CA LYS A 51 10.30 -13.18 20.34
C LYS A 51 10.17 -11.78 20.97
N ILE A 52 9.99 -10.77 20.13
CA ILE A 52 9.76 -9.38 20.53
C ILE A 52 8.28 -9.16 20.87
N PHE A 53 7.39 -9.80 20.11
CA PHE A 53 5.96 -9.75 20.38
C PHE A 53 5.52 -10.85 21.33
N THR A 54 4.73 -10.46 22.31
CA THR A 54 3.93 -11.41 23.09
C THR A 54 2.85 -12.05 22.19
N PRO A 55 2.28 -13.21 22.55
CA PRO A 55 1.19 -13.82 21.79
C PRO A 55 0.01 -12.87 21.57
N GLU A 56 -0.33 -12.06 22.57
CA GLU A 56 -1.40 -11.06 22.47
C GLU A 56 -1.06 -9.97 21.45
N GLN A 57 0.15 -9.40 21.50
CA GLN A 57 0.60 -8.41 20.51
C GLN A 57 0.67 -9.01 19.10
N SER A 58 1.07 -10.27 18.97
CA SER A 58 1.07 -10.99 17.70
C SER A 58 -0.35 -11.09 17.13
N MET A 59 -1.34 -11.45 17.95
CA MET A 59 -2.75 -11.50 17.54
C MET A 59 -3.31 -10.13 17.17
N GLN A 60 -3.05 -9.10 17.97
CA GLN A 60 -3.47 -7.73 17.66
C GLN A 60 -2.88 -7.26 16.32
N THR A 61 -1.60 -7.56 16.09
CA THR A 61 -0.91 -7.25 14.84
C THR A 61 -1.51 -8.01 13.66
N GLN A 62 -1.88 -9.28 13.83
CA GLN A 62 -2.58 -10.06 12.81
C GLN A 62 -3.93 -9.45 12.44
N THR A 63 -4.70 -8.99 13.43
CA THR A 63 -5.97 -8.32 13.20
C THR A 63 -5.78 -7.04 12.38
N MET A 64 -4.75 -6.24 12.70
CA MET A 64 -4.41 -5.04 11.93
C MET A 64 -4.07 -5.37 10.47
N VAL A 65 -3.29 -6.43 10.21
CA VAL A 65 -3.01 -6.90 8.83
C VAL A 65 -4.31 -7.13 8.07
N GLY A 66 -5.25 -7.88 8.68
CA GLY A 66 -6.54 -8.16 8.07
C GLY A 66 -7.36 -6.90 7.79
N MET A 67 -7.43 -5.97 8.76
CA MET A 67 -8.16 -4.71 8.61
C MET A 67 -7.63 -3.86 7.45
N TYR A 68 -6.30 -3.71 7.34
CA TYR A 68 -5.71 -2.95 6.23
C TYR A 68 -5.93 -3.64 4.89
N LEU A 69 -5.79 -4.97 4.81
CA LEU A 69 -6.08 -5.69 3.57
C LEU A 69 -7.54 -5.51 3.14
N MET A 70 -8.50 -5.64 4.06
CA MET A 70 -9.92 -5.44 3.75
C MET A 70 -10.21 -4.02 3.26
N ALA A 71 -9.61 -2.99 3.89
CA ALA A 71 -9.75 -1.62 3.41
C ALA A 71 -9.16 -1.44 2.00
N GLY A 72 -7.99 -2.04 1.73
CA GLY A 72 -7.39 -2.05 0.40
C GLY A 72 -8.28 -2.71 -0.66
N ILE A 73 -8.88 -3.84 -0.33
CA ILE A 73 -9.84 -4.55 -1.20
C ILE A 73 -11.08 -3.70 -1.45
N ALA A 74 -11.70 -3.16 -0.39
CA ALA A 74 -12.92 -2.36 -0.49
C ALA A 74 -12.74 -1.06 -1.31
N LEU A 75 -11.53 -0.50 -1.33
CA LEU A 75 -11.19 0.69 -2.13
C LEU A 75 -10.78 0.36 -3.57
N SER A 76 -10.45 -0.89 -3.87
CA SER A 76 -10.06 -1.36 -5.21
C SER A 76 -10.93 -2.53 -5.65
N ASP A 77 -10.39 -3.74 -5.64
CA ASP A 77 -11.06 -5.03 -5.79
C ASP A 77 -10.11 -6.14 -5.31
N GLU A 78 -10.62 -7.36 -5.10
CA GLU A 78 -9.82 -8.46 -4.55
C GLU A 78 -8.66 -8.87 -5.45
N LYS A 79 -8.85 -8.86 -6.78
CA LYS A 79 -7.82 -9.27 -7.75
C LYS A 79 -6.67 -8.26 -7.76
N THR A 80 -6.98 -6.96 -7.82
CA THR A 80 -6.02 -5.87 -7.77
C THR A 80 -5.28 -5.87 -6.44
N ALA A 81 -6.01 -6.00 -5.32
CA ALA A 81 -5.40 -6.03 -4.00
C ALA A 81 -4.43 -7.20 -3.83
N LYS A 82 -4.80 -8.41 -4.26
CA LYS A 82 -3.91 -9.59 -4.22
C LYS A 82 -2.67 -9.41 -5.08
N ALA A 83 -2.82 -8.91 -6.31
CA ALA A 83 -1.69 -8.68 -7.20
C ALA A 83 -0.69 -7.66 -6.64
N ARG A 84 -1.21 -6.59 -6.00
CA ARG A 84 -0.39 -5.56 -5.35
C ARG A 84 0.25 -6.06 -4.06
N MET A 85 -0.47 -6.87 -3.28
CA MET A 85 0.01 -7.40 -2.00
C MET A 85 1.33 -8.16 -2.15
N GLN A 86 1.49 -8.95 -3.22
CA GLN A 86 2.73 -9.68 -3.46
C GLN A 86 3.92 -8.72 -3.62
N ALA A 87 3.79 -7.71 -4.47
CA ALA A 87 4.85 -6.71 -4.70
C ALA A 87 5.17 -5.91 -3.42
N SER A 88 4.14 -5.51 -2.66
CA SER A 88 4.30 -4.81 -1.38
C SER A 88 4.98 -5.70 -0.34
N THR A 89 4.66 -6.99 -0.31
CA THR A 89 5.28 -7.98 0.58
C THR A 89 6.76 -8.18 0.23
N ASP A 90 7.09 -8.32 -1.05
CA ASP A 90 8.48 -8.48 -1.51
C ASP A 90 9.33 -7.26 -1.14
N LYS A 91 8.77 -6.05 -1.30
CA LYS A 91 9.39 -4.79 -0.86
C LYS A 91 9.61 -4.75 0.66
N ALA A 92 8.59 -5.12 1.44
CA ALA A 92 8.69 -5.16 2.91
C ALA A 92 9.73 -6.19 3.39
N MET A 93 9.78 -7.36 2.75
CA MET A 93 10.77 -8.40 3.00
C MET A 93 12.18 -7.94 2.66
N ALA A 94 12.37 -7.28 1.52
CA ALA A 94 13.67 -6.71 1.15
C ALA A 94 14.14 -5.67 2.18
N ASN A 95 13.23 -4.82 2.68
CA ASN A 95 13.53 -3.88 3.74
C ASN A 95 13.91 -4.58 5.06
N ALA A 96 13.18 -5.61 5.47
CA ALA A 96 13.52 -6.39 6.66
C ALA A 96 14.91 -7.02 6.54
N ARG A 97 15.21 -7.69 5.42
CA ARG A 97 16.53 -8.30 5.15
C ARG A 97 17.68 -7.28 5.16
N LYS A 98 17.42 -6.06 4.69
CA LYS A 98 18.44 -4.98 4.68
C LYS A 98 18.79 -4.49 6.09
N ASN A 99 17.81 -4.45 6.98
CA ASN A 99 17.94 -3.82 8.30
C ASN A 99 18.14 -4.82 9.45
N ILE A 100 17.80 -6.09 9.25
CA ILE A 100 18.12 -7.17 10.17
C ILE A 100 19.48 -7.74 9.76
N LYS A 101 20.52 -7.46 10.54
CA LYS A 101 21.89 -7.87 10.23
C LYS A 101 22.42 -8.81 11.29
N ASN A 102 23.06 -9.90 10.88
CA ASN A 102 23.66 -10.88 11.80
C ASN A 102 22.70 -11.37 12.91
N GLY A 103 21.41 -11.46 12.60
CA GLY A 103 20.38 -11.86 13.57
C GLY A 103 19.96 -10.78 14.57
N ASP A 104 20.48 -9.55 14.47
CA ASP A 104 20.04 -8.40 15.25
C ASP A 104 18.94 -7.62 14.50
N PRO A 105 17.71 -7.56 15.04
CA PRO A 105 16.60 -6.87 14.40
C PRO A 105 16.41 -5.42 14.88
N THR A 106 17.27 -4.90 15.77
CA THR A 106 17.06 -3.60 16.45
C THR A 106 16.79 -2.45 15.47
N ALA A 107 17.64 -2.28 14.45
CA ALA A 107 17.49 -1.22 13.46
C ALA A 107 16.23 -1.38 12.58
N TYR A 108 15.78 -2.62 12.36
CA TYR A 108 14.53 -2.89 11.67
C TYR A 108 13.34 -2.43 12.51
N PHE A 109 13.28 -2.78 13.81
CA PHE A 109 12.16 -2.42 14.67
C PHE A 109 12.06 -0.93 14.98
N GLU A 110 13.19 -0.21 15.07
CA GLU A 110 13.15 1.25 15.22
C GLU A 110 12.45 1.93 14.02
N ASN A 111 12.76 1.46 12.80
CA ASN A 111 12.13 1.97 11.59
C ASN A 111 10.71 1.46 11.40
N ALA A 112 10.45 0.19 11.71
CA ALA A 112 9.13 -0.41 11.57
C ALA A 112 8.11 0.19 12.56
N GLY A 113 8.54 0.61 13.75
CA GLY A 113 7.69 1.34 14.70
C GLY A 113 7.17 2.66 14.13
N LYS A 114 8.02 3.43 13.45
CA LYS A 114 7.61 4.68 12.76
C LYS A 114 6.60 4.39 11.64
N GLN A 115 6.80 3.32 10.87
CA GLN A 115 5.86 2.93 9.82
C GLN A 115 4.52 2.42 10.37
N ALA A 116 4.55 1.66 11.46
CA ALA A 116 3.34 1.19 12.13
C ALA A 116 2.48 2.35 12.63
N GLN A 117 3.09 3.42 13.16
CA GLN A 117 2.37 4.64 13.55
C GLN A 117 1.67 5.29 12.35
N ILE A 118 2.37 5.44 11.22
CA ILE A 118 1.78 5.97 9.97
C ILE A 118 0.58 5.11 9.56
N CYS A 119 0.72 3.78 9.56
CA CYS A 119 -0.36 2.87 9.19
C CYS A 119 -1.55 2.95 10.15
N SER A 120 -1.32 3.03 11.46
CA SER A 120 -2.39 3.17 12.46
C SER A 120 -3.23 4.42 12.24
N SER A 121 -2.59 5.55 11.92
CA SER A 121 -3.29 6.80 11.64
C SER A 121 -4.03 6.81 10.31
N LEU A 122 -3.68 5.93 9.37
CA LEU A 122 -4.27 5.92 8.02
C LEU A 122 -5.75 5.54 8.05
N MET A 123 -6.13 4.55 8.86
CA MET A 123 -7.52 4.14 9.01
C MET A 123 -8.34 5.26 9.66
N GLU A 124 -7.82 5.89 10.71
CA GLU A 124 -8.49 6.99 11.42
C GLU A 124 -8.70 8.20 10.50
N GLN A 125 -7.66 8.62 9.76
CA GLN A 125 -7.71 9.77 8.85
C GLN A 125 -8.70 9.60 7.71
N HIS A 126 -9.01 8.36 7.34
CA HIS A 126 -9.84 8.06 6.18
C HIS A 126 -11.10 7.25 6.53
N TYR A 127 -11.43 7.14 7.82
CA TYR A 127 -12.52 6.31 8.32
C TYR A 127 -13.84 6.58 7.59
N GLU A 128 -14.27 7.84 7.55
CA GLU A 128 -15.54 8.26 6.92
C GLU A 128 -15.63 7.91 5.43
N ARG A 129 -14.48 7.84 4.75
CA ARG A 129 -14.40 7.48 3.34
C ARG A 129 -14.43 5.95 3.14
N ILE A 130 -13.80 5.22 4.04
CA ILE A 130 -13.61 3.77 3.92
C ILE A 130 -14.82 3.02 4.43
N LYS A 131 -15.43 3.49 5.54
CA LYS A 131 -16.54 2.83 6.23
C LYS A 131 -17.67 2.40 5.27
N PRO A 132 -18.26 3.27 4.42
CA PRO A 132 -19.34 2.83 3.53
C PRO A 132 -18.90 1.79 2.51
N LYS A 133 -17.62 1.79 2.09
CA LYS A 133 -17.09 0.78 1.17
C LYS A 133 -16.83 -0.56 1.85
N LEU A 134 -16.33 -0.54 3.08
CA LEU A 134 -16.19 -1.74 3.90
C LEU A 134 -17.57 -2.35 4.19
N ASP A 135 -18.56 -1.53 4.56
CA ASP A 135 -19.93 -1.98 4.79
C ASP A 135 -20.50 -2.65 3.53
N ALA A 136 -20.32 -2.03 2.36
CA ALA A 136 -20.75 -2.61 1.08
C ALA A 136 -20.02 -3.93 0.75
N TYR A 137 -18.70 -3.98 0.95
CA TYR A 137 -17.90 -5.19 0.73
C TYR A 137 -18.34 -6.33 1.65
N MET A 138 -18.49 -6.07 2.95
CA MET A 138 -18.96 -7.06 3.93
C MET A 138 -20.41 -7.49 3.69
N GLY A 139 -21.29 -6.57 3.29
CA GLY A 139 -22.69 -6.86 2.95
C GLY A 139 -22.85 -7.66 1.65
N SER A 140 -21.96 -7.45 0.68
CA SER A 140 -21.97 -8.20 -0.60
C SER A 140 -21.56 -9.68 -0.45
N GLY A 141 -20.90 -10.04 0.65
CA GLY A 141 -20.52 -11.42 0.97
C GLY A 141 -21.64 -12.30 1.55
N GLN A 142 -22.85 -11.78 1.74
CA GLN A 142 -24.01 -12.55 2.23
C GLN A 142 -24.94 -13.08 1.12
N ALA A 143 -24.60 -12.89 -0.16
CA ALA A 143 -25.42 -13.30 -1.31
C ALA A 143 -24.77 -14.36 -2.22
N GLN A 144 -23.75 -15.08 -1.76
CA GLN A 144 -23.12 -16.20 -2.48
C GLN A 144 -23.15 -17.48 -1.65
#